data_AF-A0A3P6QGW3-F1
#
_entry.id   AF-A0A3P6QGW3-F1
#
_cell.length_a   1.000
_cell.length_b   1.000
_cell.length_c   1.000
_cell.angle_alpha   90.00
_cell.angle_beta   90.00
_cell.angle_gamma   90.00
#
_symmetry.space_group_name_H-M   'P 1'
#
loop_
_entity.id
_entity.type
_entity.pdbx_description
1 polymer ?
#
loop_
_entity_poly.entity_id
_entity_poly.type
_entity_poly.pdbx_seq_one_letter_code
_entity_poly.pdbx_strand_id
1 'polypeptide(L)'
;MDWDPPSVPNGKIIRYIIYYTPLDDQNIVYQMGQIPKKPITEWMTYHKDGNYLTSGPQHADLLGFVEPDTAYALVLQAVNQDGPGPYSEQHTIRTMSRAREGPPLDLRVEPEGQRSALVEWLKPTTSEQPPVGYELYYIKADAKIWEDDLASLDDW
;
A
#
# COMPACT_ATOMS: atom_id res chain seq x y z
N MET A 1 -3.88 6.35 -5.42
CA MET A 1 -2.84 7.38 -5.63
C MET A 1 -3.56 8.62 -6.07
N ASP A 2 -3.35 9.71 -5.34
CA ASP A 2 -4.00 10.99 -5.59
C ASP A 2 -3.00 11.98 -6.22
N TRP A 3 -3.48 12.82 -7.13
CA TRP A 3 -2.70 13.91 -7.73
C TRP A 3 -3.56 15.11 -8.08
N ASP A 4 -2.94 16.28 -8.14
CA ASP A 4 -3.60 17.50 -8.61
C ASP A 4 -3.48 17.64 -10.13
N PRO A 5 -4.52 18.18 -10.81
CA PRO A 5 -4.42 18.53 -12.22
C PRO A 5 -3.26 19.51 -12.50
N PRO A 6 -2.64 19.46 -13.70
CA PRO A 6 -1.54 20.35 -14.04
C PRO A 6 -1.99 21.82 -14.04
N SER A 7 -1.14 22.70 -13.50
CA SER A 7 -1.45 24.11 -13.28
C SER A 7 -1.55 24.92 -14.58
N VAL A 8 -0.94 24.46 -15.67
CA VAL A 8 -1.01 25.08 -17.01
C VAL A 8 -1.30 24.01 -18.06
N PRO A 9 -2.57 23.66 -18.26
CA PRO A 9 -2.94 22.72 -19.31
C PRO A 9 -2.99 23.47 -20.66
N ASN A 10 -2.21 23.02 -21.64
CA ASN A 10 -2.26 23.52 -23.02
C ASN A 10 -3.51 23.02 -23.75
N GLY A 11 -4.70 23.19 -23.18
CA GLY A 11 -5.96 22.67 -23.72
C GLY A 11 -6.69 21.71 -22.77
N LYS A 12 -7.87 21.26 -23.16
CA LYS A 12 -8.70 20.38 -22.32
C LYS A 12 -8.03 19.00 -22.16
N ILE A 13 -7.77 18.60 -20.91
CA ILE A 13 -7.28 17.25 -20.59
C ILE A 13 -8.40 16.25 -20.88
N ILE A 14 -8.07 15.23 -21.66
CA ILE A 14 -8.98 14.16 -22.09
C ILE A 14 -8.66 12.80 -21.46
N ARG A 15 -7.43 12.62 -20.96
CA ARG A 15 -6.99 11.39 -20.28
C ARG A 15 -5.78 11.68 -19.38
N TYR A 16 -5.59 10.87 -18.34
CA TYR A 16 -4.28 10.66 -17.73
C TYR A 16 -3.76 9.26 -18.03
N ILE A 17 -2.47 9.15 -18.32
CA ILE A 17 -1.76 7.88 -18.47
C ILE A 17 -0.82 7.71 -17.28
N ILE A 18 -0.99 6.64 -16.53
CA ILE A 18 -0.12 6.23 -15.43
C ILE A 18 0.79 5.13 -15.95
N TYR A 19 2.09 5.39 -15.99
CA TYR A 19 3.13 4.43 -16.29
C TYR A 19 3.64 3.85 -14.98
N TYR A 20 3.79 2.53 -14.89
CA TYR A 20 4.32 1.88 -13.70
C TYR A 20 5.10 0.61 -14.03
N THR A 21 6.14 0.34 -13.24
CA THR A 21 6.97 -0.87 -13.38
C THR A 21 7.58 -1.26 -12.04
N PRO A 22 7.77 -2.55 -11.71
CA PRO A 22 8.45 -2.94 -10.49
C PRO A 22 9.91 -2.45 -10.52
N LEU A 23 10.39 -1.99 -9.37
CA LEU A 23 11.80 -1.64 -9.20
C LEU A 23 12.70 -2.88 -9.34
N ASP A 24 13.90 -2.69 -9.87
CA ASP A 24 14.88 -3.76 -10.02
C ASP A 24 15.41 -4.27 -8.67
N ASP A 25 15.58 -3.37 -7.69
CA ASP A 25 15.95 -3.72 -6.31
C ASP A 25 14.76 -3.45 -5.38
N GLN A 26 14.26 -4.53 -4.77
CA GLN A 26 13.11 -4.51 -3.86
C GLN A 26 13.49 -4.18 -2.40
N ASN A 27 14.78 -3.99 -2.10
CA ASN A 27 15.26 -3.64 -0.76
C ASN A 27 14.76 -2.26 -0.33
N ILE A 28 14.05 -2.22 0.80
CA ILE A 28 13.41 -1.01 1.35
C ILE A 28 14.35 0.16 1.59
N VAL A 29 15.62 -0.11 1.89
CA VAL A 29 16.63 0.94 2.14
C VAL A 29 16.98 1.71 0.87
N TYR A 30 16.86 1.07 -0.30
CA TYR A 30 17.32 1.63 -1.57
C TYR A 30 16.19 2.00 -2.52
N GLN A 31 14.92 1.92 -2.13
CA GLN A 31 13.78 2.15 -3.04
C GLN A 31 13.68 3.58 -3.59
N MET A 32 14.08 4.58 -2.80
CA MET A 32 14.03 5.98 -3.23
C MET A 32 15.16 6.30 -4.20
N GLY A 33 14.83 6.95 -5.31
CA GLY A 33 15.80 7.40 -6.30
C GLY A 33 16.33 6.32 -7.24
N GLN A 34 15.81 5.09 -7.18
CA GLN A 34 16.12 4.10 -8.21
C GLN A 34 15.59 4.54 -9.55
N ILE A 35 16.41 4.38 -10.58
CA ILE A 35 16.01 4.54 -11.96
C ILE A 35 15.77 3.14 -12.51
N PRO A 36 14.53 2.78 -12.88
CA PRO A 36 14.25 1.47 -13.47
C PRO A 36 15.09 1.24 -14.72
N LYS A 37 15.66 0.04 -14.87
CA LYS A 37 16.46 -0.33 -16.04
C LYS A 37 15.63 -0.36 -17.32
N LYS A 38 14.35 -0.70 -17.20
CA LYS A 38 13.42 -0.73 -18.34
C LYS A 38 13.09 0.69 -18.80
N PRO A 39 13.15 0.98 -20.12
CA PRO A 39 12.71 2.26 -20.64
C PRO A 39 11.20 2.44 -20.40
N ILE A 40 10.74 3.70 -20.25
CA ILE A 40 9.32 4.00 -19.96
C ILE A 40 8.34 3.45 -21.00
N THR A 41 8.80 3.22 -22.23
CA THR A 41 8.03 2.61 -23.32
C THR A 41 7.66 1.15 -23.08
N GLU A 42 8.36 0.48 -22.15
CA GLU A 42 8.11 -0.91 -21.74
C GLU A 42 7.40 -1.01 -20.39
N TRP A 43 7.04 0.12 -19.77
CA TRP A 43 6.31 0.13 -18.50
C TRP A 43 4.84 -0.24 -18.74
N MET A 44 4.21 -0.80 -17.72
CA MET A 44 2.78 -1.03 -17.74
C MET A 44 2.03 0.31 -17.71
N THR A 45 0.89 0.38 -18.38
CA THR A 45 0.10 1.61 -18.50
C THR A 45 -1.31 1.42 -17.98
N TYR A 46 -1.77 2.33 -17.14
CA TYR A 46 -3.17 2.46 -16.75
C TYR A 46 -3.73 3.79 -17.25
N HIS A 47 -4.90 3.75 -17.88
CA HIS A 47 -5.54 4.94 -18.43
C HIS A 47 -6.70 5.37 -17.54
N LYS A 48 -6.64 6.60 -17.05
CA LYS A 48 -7.76 7.26 -16.40
C LYS A 48 -8.44 8.20 -17.38
N ASP A 49 -9.61 7.76 -17.85
CA ASP A 49 -10.53 8.55 -18.66
C ASP A 49 -11.65 9.13 -17.78
N GLY A 50 -12.28 10.23 -18.20
CA GLY A 50 -13.43 10.76 -17.47
C GLY A 50 -13.79 12.21 -17.82
N ASN A 51 -14.90 12.67 -17.23
CA ASN A 51 -15.44 14.00 -17.50
C ASN A 51 -14.86 15.10 -16.59
N TYR A 52 -14.19 14.73 -15.49
CA TYR A 52 -13.73 15.66 -14.44
C TYR A 52 -12.21 15.67 -14.28
N LEU A 53 -11.46 15.54 -15.37
CA LEU A 53 -9.99 15.42 -15.36
C LEU A 53 -9.25 16.73 -15.00
N THR A 54 -9.98 17.83 -14.86
CA THR A 54 -9.46 19.16 -14.53
C THR A 54 -10.08 19.74 -13.25
N SER A 55 -11.02 19.03 -12.62
CA SER A 55 -11.76 19.52 -11.46
C SER A 55 -11.35 18.76 -10.21
N GLY A 56 -10.59 19.42 -9.34
CA GLY A 56 -10.16 18.89 -8.05
C GLY A 56 -9.16 17.73 -8.15
N PRO A 57 -8.78 17.17 -6.98
CA PRO A 57 -7.86 16.04 -6.91
C PRO A 57 -8.35 14.86 -7.72
N GLN A 58 -7.40 14.19 -8.37
CA GLN A 58 -7.60 13.04 -9.22
C GLN A 58 -7.07 11.81 -8.50
N HIS A 59 -7.87 10.74 -8.45
CA HIS A 59 -7.42 9.44 -7.94
C HIS A 59 -7.46 8.34 -9.00
N ALA A 60 -6.62 7.33 -8.86
CA ALA A 60 -6.71 6.09 -9.62
C ALA A 60 -6.39 4.86 -8.73
N ASP A 61 -7.14 3.80 -9.00
CA ASP A 61 -7.05 2.50 -8.35
C ASP A 61 -6.36 1.49 -9.28
N LEU A 62 -5.10 1.18 -9.00
CA LEU A 62 -4.30 0.18 -9.75
C LEU A 62 -4.59 -1.25 -9.25
N LEU A 63 -5.87 -1.65 -9.27
CA LEU A 63 -6.30 -2.94 -8.70
C LEU A 63 -6.07 -4.10 -9.69
N GLY A 64 -5.54 -5.22 -9.20
CA GLY A 64 -5.43 -6.48 -9.94
C GLY A 64 -4.26 -6.61 -10.93
N PHE A 65 -3.49 -5.54 -11.14
CA PHE A 65 -2.35 -5.52 -12.07
C PHE A 65 -1.01 -5.24 -11.38
N VAL A 66 -0.99 -5.29 -10.04
CA VAL A 66 0.19 -5.07 -9.21
C VAL A 66 0.39 -6.27 -8.28
N GLU A 67 1.65 -6.64 -8.09
CA GLU A 67 2.08 -7.71 -7.20
C GLU A 67 2.11 -7.21 -5.75
N PRO A 68 1.78 -8.04 -4.76
CA PRO A 68 1.87 -7.69 -3.35
C PRO A 68 3.32 -7.52 -2.90
N ASP A 69 3.52 -6.75 -1.82
CA ASP A 69 4.84 -6.47 -1.22
C ASP A 69 5.94 -6.09 -2.25
N THR A 70 5.54 -5.33 -3.27
CA THR A 70 6.40 -5.00 -4.41
C THR A 70 6.48 -3.49 -4.57
N ALA A 71 7.70 -2.99 -4.64
CA ALA A 71 8.00 -1.60 -4.90
C ALA A 71 7.94 -1.31 -6.40
N TYR A 72 7.22 -0.25 -6.76
CA TYR A 72 6.98 0.21 -8.12
C TYR A 72 7.47 1.64 -8.28
N ALA A 73 8.06 1.93 -9.44
CA ALA A 73 8.22 3.29 -9.95
C ALA A 73 6.98 3.67 -10.75
N LEU A 74 6.54 4.92 -10.60
CA LEU A 74 5.37 5.49 -11.26
C LEU A 74 5.69 6.84 -11.87
N VAL A 75 5.14 7.08 -13.06
CA VAL A 75 5.18 8.37 -13.76
C VAL A 75 3.80 8.64 -14.34
N LEU A 76 3.33 9.87 -14.25
CA LEU A 76 2.05 10.31 -14.75
C LEU A 76 2.22 11.22 -15.98
N GLN A 77 1.29 11.12 -16.93
CA GLN A 77 1.22 12.00 -18.08
C GLN A 77 -0.21 12.48 -18.31
N ALA A 78 -0.40 13.79 -18.43
CA ALA A 78 -1.68 14.36 -18.86
C ALA A 78 -1.77 14.35 -20.39
N VAL A 79 -2.91 14.00 -20.94
CA VAL A 79 -3.15 13.97 -22.40
C VAL A 79 -4.24 14.98 -22.72
N ASN A 80 -3.97 15.88 -23.65
CA ASN A 80 -4.93 16.82 -24.22
C ASN A 80 -5.29 16.41 -25.67
N GLN A 81 -6.01 17.27 -26.39
CA GLN A 81 -6.39 17.02 -27.78
C GLN A 81 -5.21 17.01 -28.76
N ASP A 82 -4.11 17.68 -28.41
CA ASP A 82 -2.89 17.77 -29.24
C ASP A 82 -1.92 16.61 -28.96
N GLY A 83 -2.13 15.88 -27.86
CA GLY A 83 -1.38 14.68 -27.51
C GLY A 83 -0.96 14.63 -26.04
N PRO A 84 0.00 13.74 -25.72
CA PRO A 84 0.53 13.62 -24.37
C PRO A 84 1.44 14.80 -24.02
N GLY A 85 1.25 15.35 -22.82
CA GLY A 85 2.12 16.37 -22.23
C GLY A 85 3.42 15.80 -21.65
N PRO A 86 4.18 16.59 -20.88
CA PRO A 86 5.38 16.10 -20.20
C PRO A 86 5.03 15.05 -19.14
N TYR A 87 6.01 14.20 -18.85
CA TYR A 87 5.96 13.28 -17.71
C TYR A 87 6.06 14.05 -16.38
N SER A 88 5.39 13.55 -15.35
CA SER A 88 5.61 13.98 -13.97
C SER A 88 7.00 13.55 -13.49
N GLU A 89 7.37 14.01 -12.29
CA GLU A 89 8.46 13.36 -11.55
C GLU A 89 8.11 11.90 -11.25
N GLN A 90 9.15 11.08 -11.11
CA GLN A 90 8.99 9.68 -10.73
C GLN A 90 8.63 9.58 -9.25
N HIS A 91 7.57 8.84 -8.96
CA HIS A 91 7.19 8.47 -7.59
C HIS A 91 7.46 6.98 -7.37
N THR A 92 7.90 6.64 -6.16
CA THR A 92 8.05 5.25 -5.74
C THR A 92 6.96 4.91 -4.73
N ILE A 93 6.27 3.79 -4.93
CA ILE A 93 5.33 3.22 -3.95
C ILE A 93 5.68 1.77 -3.69
N ARG A 94 5.25 1.23 -2.54
CA ARG A 94 5.26 -0.22 -2.29
C ARG A 94 3.84 -0.69 -2.07
N THR A 95 3.45 -1.75 -2.77
CA THR A 95 2.14 -2.38 -2.53
C THR A 95 2.13 -3.05 -1.17
N MET A 96 0.97 -3.08 -0.54
CA MET A 96 0.80 -3.81 0.72
C MET A 96 1.12 -5.28 0.52
N SER A 97 1.68 -5.92 1.55
CA SER A 97 1.79 -7.37 1.56
C SER A 97 0.41 -8.00 1.40
N ARG A 98 0.36 -9.14 0.71
CA ARG A 98 -0.89 -9.91 0.50
C ARG A 98 -1.51 -10.35 1.82
N ALA A 99 -0.70 -10.39 2.88
CA ALA A 99 -1.13 -10.74 4.21
C ALA A 99 -1.63 -9.49 4.95
N ARG A 100 -2.94 -9.34 5.04
CA ARG A 100 -3.48 -9.13 6.39
C ARG A 100 -3.34 -10.49 7.05
N GLU A 101 -2.32 -10.66 7.87
CA GLU A 101 -2.23 -11.87 8.69
C GLU A 101 -3.53 -11.97 9.48
N GLY A 102 -4.20 -13.13 9.45
CA GLY A 102 -5.30 -13.35 10.37
C GLY A 102 -4.80 -13.27 11.82
N PRO A 103 -5.68 -13.20 12.83
CA PRO A 103 -5.22 -13.26 14.20
C PRO A 103 -4.47 -14.59 14.46
N PRO A 104 -3.47 -14.60 15.36
CA PRO A 104 -2.93 -15.83 15.91
C PRO A 104 -4.06 -16.73 16.43
N LEU A 105 -3.96 -18.02 16.16
CA LEU A 105 -4.99 -18.98 16.57
C LEU A 105 -4.67 -19.55 17.95
N ASP A 106 -5.71 -20.01 18.65
CA ASP A 106 -5.56 -20.78 19.88
C ASP A 106 -4.67 -20.09 20.93
N LEU A 107 -4.91 -18.80 21.17
CA LEU A 107 -4.23 -18.05 22.23
C LEU A 107 -4.60 -18.65 23.59
N ARG A 108 -3.59 -19.18 24.29
CA ARG A 108 -3.70 -19.77 25.62
C ARG A 108 -2.80 -19.03 26.57
N VAL A 109 -3.33 -18.73 27.75
CA VAL A 109 -2.61 -18.09 28.84
C VAL A 109 -2.79 -18.93 30.09
N GLU A 110 -1.71 -19.47 30.62
CA GLU A 110 -1.71 -20.27 31.84
C GLU A 110 -0.81 -19.63 32.91
N PRO A 111 -1.22 -19.60 34.19
CA PRO A 111 -0.36 -19.11 35.26
C PRO A 111 0.82 -20.07 35.46
N GLU A 112 2.03 -19.57 35.27
CA GLU A 112 3.26 -20.36 35.46
C GLU A 112 3.86 -20.11 36.85
N GLY A 113 3.63 -18.92 37.42
CA GLY A 113 4.12 -18.57 38.75
C GLY A 113 3.41 -17.36 39.34
N GLN A 114 3.84 -16.91 40.52
CA GLN A 114 3.20 -15.79 41.23
C GLN A 114 3.25 -14.47 40.44
N ARG A 115 4.18 -14.34 39.49
CA ARG A 115 4.39 -13.13 38.67
C ARG A 115 4.67 -13.45 37.19
N SER A 116 4.35 -14.66 36.74
CA SER A 116 4.58 -15.09 35.36
C SER A 116 3.39 -15.88 34.84
N ALA A 117 3.15 -15.73 33.54
CA ALA A 117 2.18 -16.51 32.80
C ALA A 117 2.86 -17.06 31.55
N LEU A 118 2.56 -18.31 31.23
CA LEU A 118 2.90 -18.93 29.97
C LEU A 118 1.86 -18.49 28.94
N VAL A 119 2.33 -17.97 27.81
CA VAL A 119 1.47 -17.52 26.70
C VAL A 119 1.85 -18.29 25.45
N GLU A 120 0.90 -19.02 24.90
CA GLU A 120 1.08 -19.88 23.72
C GLU A 120 0.03 -19.54 22.66
N TRP A 121 0.41 -19.61 21.39
CA TRP A 121 -0.48 -19.40 20.26
C TRP A 121 0.04 -20.14 19.02
N LEU A 122 -0.84 -20.32 18.04
CA LEU A 122 -0.55 -20.88 16.73
C LEU A 122 -0.50 -19.76 15.68
N LYS A 123 0.26 -19.97 14.61
CA LYS A 123 0.34 -19.04 13.49
C LYS A 123 -1.03 -18.87 12.79
N PRO A 124 -1.30 -17.72 12.16
CA PRO A 124 -2.53 -17.50 11.40
C PRO A 124 -2.68 -18.47 10.22
N THR A 125 -3.92 -18.89 9.90
CA THR A 125 -4.17 -19.79 8.75
C THR A 125 -3.91 -19.14 7.40
N THR A 126 -4.01 -17.80 7.32
CA THR A 126 -3.87 -17.03 6.07
C THR A 126 -2.41 -16.66 5.75
N SER A 127 -1.48 -17.04 6.62
CA SER A 127 -0.05 -16.76 6.48
C SER A 127 0.60 -17.79 5.55
N GLU A 128 0.69 -17.45 4.25
CA GLU A 128 1.51 -18.16 3.26
C GLU A 128 3.03 -18.00 3.57
N GLN A 129 3.40 -16.90 4.23
CA GLN A 129 4.76 -16.59 4.68
C GLN A 129 4.79 -16.49 6.22
N PRO A 130 5.79 -17.07 6.90
CA PRO A 130 5.91 -16.96 8.36
C PRO A 130 5.94 -15.49 8.82
N PRO A 131 5.27 -15.15 9.93
CA PRO A 131 5.32 -13.81 10.49
C PRO A 131 6.74 -13.42 10.88
N VAL A 132 7.06 -12.13 10.74
CA VAL A 132 8.34 -11.56 11.16
C VAL A 132 8.44 -11.50 12.69
N GLY A 133 7.30 -11.40 13.40
CA GLY A 133 7.20 -11.38 14.85
C GLY A 133 5.75 -11.33 15.33
N TYR A 134 5.55 -11.41 16.64
CA TYR A 134 4.23 -11.24 17.28
C TYR A 134 4.35 -10.16 18.36
N GLU A 135 3.31 -9.33 18.48
CA GLU A 135 3.17 -8.35 19.57
C GLU A 135 2.12 -8.83 20.56
N LEU A 136 2.44 -8.77 21.86
CA LEU A 136 1.55 -9.17 22.94
C LEU A 136 1.21 -7.97 23.83
N TYR A 137 -0.08 -7.67 23.95
CA TYR A 137 -0.61 -6.62 24.81
C TYR A 137 -1.29 -7.26 26.03
N TYR A 138 -0.97 -6.77 27.24
CA TYR A 138 -1.63 -7.18 28.48
C TYR A 138 -1.91 -5.98 29.37
N ILE A 139 -3.02 -6.02 30.09
CA ILE A 139 -3.37 -5.02 31.09
C ILE A 139 -3.76 -5.71 32.41
N LYS A 140 -3.53 -5.04 33.53
CA LYS A 140 -4.02 -5.54 34.84
C LYS A 140 -5.54 -5.43 34.85
N ALA A 141 -6.22 -6.50 35.26
CA ALA A 141 -7.68 -6.65 35.23
C ALA A 141 -8.46 -5.74 36.21
N ASP A 142 -7.91 -4.60 36.63
CA ASP A 142 -8.64 -3.54 37.36
C ASP A 142 -9.28 -2.51 36.40
N ALA A 143 -9.01 -2.60 35.10
CA ALA A 143 -9.71 -1.84 34.07
C ALA A 143 -10.66 -2.77 33.32
N LYS A 144 -11.96 -2.53 33.45
CA LYS A 144 -12.99 -3.18 32.66
C LYS A 144 -12.82 -2.69 31.21
N ILE A 145 -12.30 -3.53 30.33
CA ILE A 145 -12.24 -3.22 28.88
C ILE A 145 -13.68 -3.25 28.39
N TRP A 146 -14.19 -2.12 27.90
CA TRP A 146 -15.50 -2.07 27.25
C TRP A 146 -15.34 -2.53 25.80
N GLU A 147 -16.39 -3.10 25.19
CA GLU A 147 -16.33 -3.59 23.80
C GLU A 147 -15.85 -2.53 22.79
N ASP A 148 -16.07 -1.24 23.09
CA ASP A 148 -15.59 -0.11 22.29
C ASP A 148 -14.05 -0.01 22.25
N ASP A 149 -13.34 -0.41 23.31
CA ASP A 149 -11.87 -0.40 23.35
C ASP A 149 -11.28 -1.53 22.50
N LEU A 150 -11.98 -2.67 22.39
CA LEU A 150 -11.59 -3.79 21.52
C LEU A 150 -11.79 -3.47 20.04
N ALA A 151 -12.81 -2.67 19.70
CA ALA A 151 -13.04 -2.21 18.33
C ALA A 151 -11.95 -1.25 17.83
N SER A 152 -11.25 -0.55 18.74
CA SER A 152 -10.12 0.33 18.38
C SER A 152 -8.83 -0.42 18.00
N LEU A 153 -8.75 -1.71 18.32
CA LEU A 153 -7.59 -2.57 18.00
C LEU A 153 -7.65 -3.14 16.58
N ASP A 154 -8.80 -3.06 15.89
CA ASP A 154 -9.04 -3.63 14.56
C ASP A 154 -8.86 -2.60 13.41
N ASP A 155 -8.47 -1.36 13.76
CA ASP A 155 -8.43 -0.19 12.87
C ASP A 155 -6.98 0.23 12.47
N TRP A 156 -6.05 -0.72 12.34
CA TRP A 156 -4.70 -0.48 11.78
C TRP A 156 -4.29 -1.51 10.72
#